data_AF-A0A800AQB9-F1
#
_entry.id   AF-A0A800AQB9-F1
#
_cell.length_a   1.000
_cell.length_b   1.000
_cell.length_c   1.000
_cell.angle_alpha   90.00
_cell.angle_beta   90.00
_cell.angle_gamma   90.00
#
_symmetry.space_group_name_H-M   'P 1'
#
loop_
_entity.id
_entity.type
_entity.pdbx_description
1 polymer ?
#
loop_
_entity_poly.entity_id
_entity_poly.type
_entity_poly.pdbx_seq_one_letter_code
_entity_poly.pdbx_strand_id
1 'polypeptide(L)'
;MKKVVLAYSGGLDTTCCIKWLKEEGFKVICFSADLGGEFHPSDLEKRAIRSGAEKIYIKDLKKEFAYGYILPSLKASSLYEKKYVLS
;
A
#
# COMPACT_ATOMS: atom_id res chain seq x y z
N MET A 1 18.21 7.18 15.31
CA MET A 1 16.76 7.25 15.00
C MET A 1 16.36 6.01 14.22
N LYS A 2 15.38 5.23 14.69
CA LYS A 2 14.96 3.97 14.04
C LYS A 2 14.13 4.28 12.78
N LYS A 3 14.20 3.41 11.77
CA LYS A 3 13.40 3.52 10.53
C LYS A 3 12.24 2.54 10.58
N VAL A 4 11.10 2.95 10.02
CA VAL A 4 9.92 2.10 9.81
C VAL A 4 9.45 2.21 8.37
N VAL A 5 9.07 1.09 7.77
CA VAL A 5 8.42 1.06 6.46
C VAL A 5 6.93 0.90 6.67
N LEU A 6 6.15 1.90 6.28
CA LEU A 6 4.70 1.93 6.39
C LEU A 6 4.07 1.54 5.04
N ALA A 7 3.23 0.50 5.05
CA ALA A 7 2.31 0.25 3.93
C ALA A 7 1.31 1.41 3.86
N TYR A 8 1.41 2.23 2.82
CA TYR A 8 0.72 3.51 2.69
C TYR A 8 -0.28 3.47 1.55
N SER A 9 -1.57 3.63 1.89
CA SER A 9 -2.68 3.61 0.93
C SER A 9 -3.05 4.99 0.38
N GLY A 10 -2.61 6.08 1.01
CA GLY A 10 -3.07 7.44 0.66
C GLY A 10 -4.34 7.91 1.36
N GLY A 11 -5.01 6.99 2.05
CA GLY A 11 -6.22 7.26 2.84
C GLY A 11 -5.94 8.05 4.12
N LEU A 12 -7.01 8.45 4.81
CA LEU A 12 -6.92 9.23 6.05
C LEU A 12 -6.09 8.51 7.12
N ASP A 13 -6.41 7.25 7.39
CA ASP A 13 -5.81 6.49 8.49
C ASP A 13 -4.29 6.33 8.32
N THR A 14 -3.85 5.86 7.15
CA THR A 14 -2.42 5.69 6.86
C THR A 14 -1.67 7.01 6.79
N THR A 15 -2.35 8.11 6.46
CA THR A 15 -1.80 9.48 6.51
C THR A 15 -1.61 9.95 7.95
N CYS A 16 -2.58 9.70 8.83
CA CYS A 16 -2.45 9.96 10.27
C CYS A 16 -1.33 9.12 10.90
N CYS A 17 -1.18 7.85 10.49
CA CYS A 17 -0.11 6.97 10.96
C CYS A 17 1.29 7.53 10.69
N ILE A 18 1.52 8.22 9.56
CA ILE A 18 2.82 8.86 9.27
C ILE A 18 3.17 9.85 10.39
N LYS A 19 2.21 10.70 10.77
CA LYS A 19 2.43 11.72 11.80
C LYS A 19 2.64 11.07 13.16
N TRP A 20 1.80 10.10 13.52
CA TRP A 20 1.93 9.38 14.78
C TRP A 20 3.29 8.68 14.92
N LEU A 21 3.74 7.94 13.90
CA LEU A 21 5.04 7.26 13.91
C LEU A 21 6.22 8.25 14.02
N LYS A 22 6.09 9.46 13.48
CA LYS A 22 7.11 10.50 13.66
C LYS A 22 7.15 11.04 15.09
N GLU A 23 5.99 11.24 15.70
CA GLU A 23 5.87 11.67 17.10
C GLU A 23 6.48 10.62 18.04
N GLU A 24 6.35 9.33 17.70
CA GLU A 24 7.04 8.21 18.36
C GLU A 24 8.55 8.12 18.05
N GLY A 25 9.11 9.08 17.28
CA GLY A 25 10.55 9.18 17.03
C GLY A 25 11.08 8.32 15.87
N PHE A 26 10.22 7.83 14.99
CA PHE A 26 10.64 7.06 13.81
C PHE A 26 10.89 7.92 12.57
N LYS A 27 11.85 7.46 11.76
CA LYS A 27 11.99 7.83 10.35
C LYS A 27 11.03 7.00 9.52
N VAL A 28 9.96 7.62 9.02
CA VAL A 28 8.91 6.92 8.27
C VAL A 28 9.24 6.90 6.77
N ILE A 29 9.35 5.71 6.21
CA ILE A 29 9.41 5.47 4.76
C ILE A 29 8.09 4.85 4.35
N CYS A 30 7.39 5.44 3.39
CA CYS A 30 6.15 4.88 2.88
C CYS A 30 6.42 3.92 1.72
N PHE A 31 5.62 2.87 1.62
CA PHE A 31 5.57 1.97 0.48
C PHE A 31 4.12 1.85 0.02
N SER A 32 3.88 2.13 -1.26
CA SER A 32 2.58 1.99 -1.89
C SER A 32 2.68 1.03 -3.07
N ALA A 33 1.84 0.01 -3.07
CA ALA A 33 1.70 -0.94 -4.16
C ALA A 33 0.50 -0.53 -5.02
N ASP A 34 0.74 -0.15 -6.28
CA ASP A 34 -0.33 0.02 -7.25
C ASP A 34 -0.76 -1.36 -7.76
N LEU A 35 -1.92 -1.78 -7.27
CA LEU A 35 -2.61 -3.01 -7.64
C LEU A 35 -3.86 -2.73 -8.50
N GLY A 36 -4.00 -1.52 -9.04
CA GLY A 36 -5.21 -1.03 -9.72
C GLY A 36 -6.07 -0.11 -8.85
N GLY A 37 -5.45 0.58 -7.88
CA GLY A 37 -6.15 1.47 -6.95
C GLY A 37 -6.53 2.84 -7.56
N GLU A 38 -7.27 3.63 -6.80
CA GLU A 38 -7.87 4.88 -7.27
C GLU A 38 -6.92 6.09 -7.29
N PHE A 39 -5.88 6.08 -6.45
CA PHE A 39 -4.99 7.24 -6.32
C PHE A 39 -3.91 7.26 -7.40
N HIS A 40 -3.76 8.41 -8.05
CA HIS A 40 -2.64 8.65 -8.95
C HIS A 40 -1.31 8.73 -8.17
N PRO A 41 -0.20 8.16 -8.68
CA PRO A 41 1.08 8.14 -7.97
C PRO A 41 1.57 9.51 -7.48
N SER A 42 1.37 10.56 -8.28
CA SER A 42 1.77 11.93 -7.93
C SER A 42 1.06 12.46 -6.69
N ASP A 43 -0.19 12.05 -6.46
CA ASP A 43 -0.99 12.54 -5.35
C ASP A 43 -0.61 11.83 -4.05
N LEU A 44 -0.32 10.52 -4.14
CA LEU A 44 0.25 9.74 -3.03
C LEU A 44 1.58 10.32 -2.56
N GLU A 45 2.46 10.67 -3.50
CA GLU A 45 3.76 11.24 -3.17
C GLU A 45 3.62 12.58 -2.44
N LYS A 46 2.85 13.52 -3.00
CA LYS A 46 2.60 14.82 -2.37
C LYS A 46 2.01 14.67 -0.97
N ARG A 47 1.02 13.78 -0.80
CA ARG A 47 0.37 13.55 0.50
C ARG A 47 1.32 12.95 1.54
N ALA A 48 2.10 11.92 1.18
CA ALA A 48 3.04 11.27 2.10
C ALA A 48 4.13 12.24 2.57
N ILE A 49 4.74 12.98 1.64
CA ILE A 49 5.79 13.96 1.96
C ILE A 49 5.24 15.09 2.82
N ARG A 50 4.07 15.66 2.47
CA ARG A 50 3.40 16.71 3.27
C ARG A 50 3.07 16.23 4.69
N SER A 51 2.77 14.95 4.85
CA SER A 51 2.45 14.34 6.15
C SER A 51 3.69 13.98 6.95
N GLY A 52 4.88 14.09 6.34
CA GLY A 52 6.16 14.04 7.01
C GLY A 52 7.02 12.82 6.72
N ALA A 53 6.62 11.94 5.80
CA ALA A 53 7.44 10.81 5.39
C ALA A 53 8.80 11.29 4.84
N GLU A 54 9.87 10.57 5.14
CA GLU A 54 11.23 10.87 4.64
C GLU A 54 11.36 10.47 3.16
N LYS A 55 10.64 9.41 2.77
CA LYS A 55 10.60 8.90 1.39
C LYS A 55 9.32 8.11 1.17
N ILE A 56 8.89 8.01 -0.08
CA ILE A 56 7.87 7.07 -0.52
C ILE A 56 8.40 6.25 -1.71
N TYR A 57 8.09 4.96 -1.75
CA TYR A 57 8.24 4.12 -2.92
C TYR A 57 6.87 3.75 -3.44
N ILE A 58 6.61 4.04 -4.71
CA ILE A 58 5.39 3.64 -5.39
C ILE A 58 5.80 2.61 -6.45
N LYS A 59 5.19 1.42 -6.40
CA LYS A 59 5.52 0.32 -7.32
C LYS A 59 4.25 -0.13 -8.05
N ASP A 60 4.31 -0.11 -9.38
CA ASP A 60 3.31 -0.81 -10.20
C ASP A 60 3.53 -2.31 -10.05
N LEU A 61 2.61 -2.97 -9.34
CA LEU A 61 2.61 -4.40 -9.09
C LEU A 61 1.40 -5.09 -9.72
N LYS A 62 0.66 -4.43 -10.63
CA LYS A 62 -0.56 -4.99 -11.23
C LYS A 62 -0.31 -6.33 -11.92
N LYS A 63 0.78 -6.43 -12.68
CA LYS A 63 1.16 -7.69 -13.35
C LYS A 63 1.55 -8.78 -12.34
N GLU A 64 2.33 -8.43 -11.33
CA GLU A 64 2.74 -9.37 -10.29
C GLU A 64 1.52 -9.89 -9.53
N PHE A 65 0.60 -9.01 -9.17
CA PHE A 65 -0.65 -9.36 -8.51
C PHE A 65 -1.54 -10.26 -9.38
N ALA A 66 -1.77 -9.88 -10.64
CA ALA A 66 -2.61 -10.63 -11.56
C ALA A 66 -2.07 -12.04 -11.82
N TYR A 67 -0.79 -12.18 -12.17
CA TYR A 67 -0.22 -13.48 -12.58
C TYR A 67 0.28 -14.31 -11.39
N GLY A 68 0.75 -13.67 -10.31
CA GLY A 68 1.31 -14.35 -9.15
C GLY A 68 0.29 -14.72 -8.08
N TYR A 69 -0.88 -14.05 -8.04
CA TYR A 69 -1.87 -14.23 -6.96
C TYR A 69 -3.26 -14.54 -7.50
N ILE A 70 -3.82 -13.66 -8.37
CA ILE A 70 -5.17 -13.84 -8.91
C ILE A 70 -5.26 -15.10 -9.79
N LEU A 71 -4.36 -15.26 -10.75
CA LEU A 71 -4.41 -16.38 -11.70
C LEU A 71 -4.26 -17.76 -11.02
N PRO A 72 -3.36 -17.96 -10.03
CA PRO A 72 -3.34 -19.19 -9.24
C PRO A 72 -4.64 -19.47 -8.48
N SER A 73 -5.23 -18.45 -7.84
CA SER A 73 -6.54 -18.54 -7.17
C SER A 73 -7.65 -18.98 -8.14
N LEU A 74 -7.69 -18.37 -9.32
CA LEU A 74 -8.64 -18.73 -10.37
C LEU A 74 -8.44 -20.16 -10.88
N LYS A 75 -7.20 -20.60 -11.11
CA LYS A 75 -6.88 -21.98 -11.53
C LYS A 75 -7.33 -23.01 -10.49
N ALA A 76 -7.27 -22.67 -9.21
CA ALA A 76 -7.75 -23.51 -8.12
C ALA A 76 -9.29 -23.49 -7.97
N SER A 77 -10.01 -22.68 -8.76
CA SER A 77 -11.44 -22.43 -8.60
C SER A 77 -11.80 -22.06 -7.14
N SER A 78 -10.93 -21.27 -6.48
CA SER A 78 -11.09 -21.01 -5.05
C SER A 78 -12.31 -20.12 -4.78
N LEU A 79 -13.18 -20.58 -3.90
CA LEU A 79 -14.34 -19.86 -3.41
C LEU A 79 -14.44 -20.01 -1.90
N TYR A 80 -14.27 -18.90 -1.19
CA TYR A 80 -14.58 -18.86 0.24
C TYR A 80 -16.09 -18.94 0.43
N GLU A 81 -16.52 -19.85 1.30
CA GLU A 81 -17.94 -20.16 1.55
C GLU A 81 -18.76 -20.38 0.27
N LYS A 82 -18.12 -20.96 -0.77
CA LYS A 82 -18.70 -21.23 -2.09
C LYS A 82 -19.25 -19.98 -2.81
N LYS A 83 -18.87 -18.78 -2.38
CA LYS A 83 -19.43 -17.52 -2.89
C LYS A 83 -18.37 -16.46 -3.21
N TYR A 84 -17.37 -16.29 -2.36
CA TYR A 84 -16.44 -15.18 -2.47
C TYR A 84 -15.11 -15.60 -3.12
N VAL A 85 -14.67 -14.84 -4.13
CA VAL A 85 -13.52 -15.17 -4.99
C VAL A 85 -12.15 -14.80 -4.42
N LEU A 86 -12.09 -14.24 -3.19
CA LEU A 86 -10.84 -13.88 -2.49
C LEU A 86 -9.91 -12.95 -3.29
N SER A 87 -10.48 -12.14 -4.19
CA SER A 87 -9.80 -11.12 -5.00
C SER A 87 -9.47 -9.87 -4.22
#